data_AF-A0A6I3UA90-F1
#
_entry.id   AF-A0A6I3UA90-F1
#
_cell.length_a   1.000
_cell.length_b   1.000
_cell.length_c   1.000
_cell.angle_alpha   90.00
_cell.angle_beta   90.00
_cell.angle_gamma   90.00
#
_symmetry.space_group_name_H-M   'P 1'
#
loop_
_entity.id
_entity.type
_entity.pdbx_description
1 polymer ?
#
loop_
_entity_poly.entity_id
_entity_poly.type
_entity_poly.pdbx_seq_one_letter_code
_entity_poly.pdbx_strand_id
1 'polypeptide(L)'
;YRIGGTNLIYTPNTLLRNYQNILDEVLPALNSVEYKSEAIRKVLDVSKDVSLTELYLEEQFNTTKTNLKDSLTKLLTADAAIAENNNKVIDNYV
;
A
#
# COMPACT_ATOMS: atom_id res chain seq x y z
N TYR A 1 -24.81 0.26 -6.12
CA TYR A 1 -25.05 1.45 -6.96
C TYR A 1 -26.01 1.11 -8.07
N ARG A 2 -26.93 2.01 -8.45
CA ARG A 2 -27.78 1.81 -9.64
C ARG A 2 -27.08 2.36 -10.87
N ILE A 3 -27.09 1.63 -11.98
CA ILE A 3 -26.58 2.15 -13.25
C ILE A 3 -27.69 3.01 -13.87
N GLY A 4 -27.44 4.31 -14.02
CA GLY A 4 -28.42 5.29 -14.49
C GLY A 4 -29.08 4.88 -15.81
N GLY A 5 -30.39 5.10 -15.93
CA GLY A 5 -31.15 4.73 -17.12
C GLY A 5 -31.38 3.22 -17.31
N THR A 6 -30.96 2.38 -16.35
CA THR A 6 -31.17 0.92 -16.40
C THR A 6 -31.81 0.40 -15.12
N ASN A 7 -32.29 -0.85 -15.16
CA ASN A 7 -32.71 -1.60 -13.97
C ASN A 7 -31.56 -2.41 -13.34
N LEU A 8 -30.31 -2.17 -13.76
CA LEU A 8 -29.15 -2.92 -13.29
C LEU A 8 -28.60 -2.34 -11.98
N ILE A 9 -28.13 -3.25 -11.12
CA ILE A 9 -27.45 -2.94 -9.86
C ILE A 9 -25.97 -3.30 -10.02
N TYR A 10 -25.09 -2.34 -9.80
CA TYR A 10 -23.65 -2.54 -9.67
C TYR A 10 -23.28 -2.69 -8.19
N THR A 11 -22.74 -3.84 -7.83
CA THR A 11 -22.11 -4.08 -6.54
C THR A 11 -20.60 -4.09 -6.76
N PRO A 12 -19.83 -3.18 -6.14
CA PRO A 12 -18.38 -3.24 -6.23
C PRO A 12 -17.88 -4.57 -5.67
N ASN A 13 -16.82 -5.11 -6.27
CA ASN A 13 -16.16 -6.33 -5.79
C ASN A 13 -15.27 -6.08 -4.56
N THR A 14 -15.63 -5.10 -3.73
CA THR A 14 -14.88 -4.70 -2.55
C THR A 14 -15.76 -4.86 -1.32
N LEU A 15 -15.25 -5.55 -0.32
CA LEU A 15 -15.93 -5.68 0.97
C LEU A 15 -15.63 -4.44 1.82
N LEU A 16 -16.68 -3.81 2.36
CA LEU A 16 -16.55 -2.67 3.26
C LEU A 16 -15.99 -3.17 4.61
N ARG A 17 -14.70 -3.01 4.80
CA ARG A 17 -13.93 -3.47 5.97
C ARG A 17 -13.24 -2.29 6.62
N ASN A 18 -13.09 -2.35 7.94
CA ASN A 18 -12.27 -1.40 8.68
C ASN A 18 -10.82 -1.92 8.73
N TYR A 19 -9.92 -1.27 8.01
CA TYR A 19 -8.50 -1.63 7.95
C TYR A 19 -7.64 -0.91 8.99
N GLN A 20 -8.24 -0.17 9.93
CA GLN A 20 -7.51 0.69 10.87
C GLN A 20 -6.47 -0.10 11.70
N ASN A 21 -6.78 -1.32 12.13
CA ASN A 21 -5.84 -2.16 12.88
C ASN A 21 -4.54 -2.44 12.09
N ILE A 22 -4.66 -2.84 10.83
CA ILE A 22 -3.51 -3.10 9.95
C ILE A 22 -2.76 -1.80 9.67
N LEU A 23 -3.49 -0.70 9.43
CA LEU A 23 -2.87 0.61 9.18
C LEU A 23 -2.06 1.08 10.40
N ASP A 24 -2.58 0.94 11.61
CA ASP A 24 -1.92 1.38 12.84
C ASP A 24 -0.65 0.58 13.12
N GLU A 25 -0.63 -0.70 12.77
CA GLU A 25 0.53 -1.58 12.94
C GLU A 25 1.62 -1.33 11.87
N VAL A 26 1.22 -1.16 10.61
CA VAL A 26 2.17 -1.16 9.48
C VAL A 26 2.66 0.24 9.12
N LEU A 27 1.83 1.29 9.27
CA LEU A 27 2.20 2.66 8.87
C LEU A 27 3.45 3.20 9.59
N PRO A 28 3.67 2.98 10.90
CA PRO A 28 4.89 3.46 11.57
C PRO A 28 6.16 2.88 10.95
N ALA A 29 6.17 1.57 10.66
CA ALA A 29 7.30 0.89 10.05
C ALA A 29 7.56 1.41 8.63
N LEU A 30 6.52 1.52 7.80
CA LEU A 30 6.67 2.03 6.43
C LEU A 30 7.09 3.51 6.39
N ASN A 31 6.64 4.34 7.32
CA ASN A 31 7.05 5.74 7.42
C ASN A 31 8.50 5.91 7.87
N SER A 32 9.09 4.91 8.55
CA SER A 32 10.50 4.94 8.93
C SER A 32 11.46 4.71 7.75
N VAL A 33 10.95 4.21 6.61
CA VAL A 33 11.79 3.88 5.45
C VAL A 33 12.29 5.16 4.79
N GLU A 34 13.62 5.27 4.66
CA GLU A 34 14.28 6.38 3.98
C GLU A 34 14.79 5.97 2.61
N TYR A 35 14.57 6.82 1.61
CA TYR A 35 15.03 6.56 0.23
C TYR A 35 16.53 6.32 0.17
N LYS A 36 17.33 7.13 0.88
CA LYS A 36 18.80 7.07 0.88
C LYS A 36 19.36 6.09 1.92
N SER A 37 18.68 4.97 2.16
CA SER A 37 19.10 3.92 3.10
C SER A 37 19.79 2.74 2.40
N GLU A 38 20.66 2.03 3.13
CA GLU A 38 21.27 0.77 2.66
C GLU A 38 20.23 -0.30 2.34
N ALA A 39 19.11 -0.32 3.07
CA ALA A 39 18.01 -1.25 2.82
C ALA A 39 17.37 -1.01 1.44
N ILE A 40 17.12 0.25 1.07
CA ILE A 40 16.60 0.59 -0.26
C ILE A 40 17.62 0.28 -1.36
N ARG A 41 18.92 0.56 -1.14
CA ARG A 41 19.97 0.15 -2.08
C ARG A 41 19.97 -1.35 -2.36
N LYS A 42 19.82 -2.15 -1.30
CA LYS A 42 19.75 -3.61 -1.41
C LYS A 42 18.51 -4.08 -2.15
N VAL A 43 17.35 -3.45 -1.94
CA VAL A 43 16.10 -3.79 -2.65
C VAL A 43 16.18 -3.42 -4.13
N LEU A 44 16.80 -2.29 -4.46
CA LEU A 44 16.97 -1.82 -5.83
C LEU A 44 18.12 -2.51 -6.57
N ASP A 45 18.91 -3.33 -5.86
CA ASP A 45 20.12 -3.99 -6.36
C ASP A 45 21.12 -3.01 -7.00
N VAL A 46 21.39 -1.91 -6.28
CA VAL A 46 22.24 -0.81 -6.76
C VAL A 46 23.58 -0.85 -6.04
N SER A 47 24.66 -0.89 -6.81
CA SER A 47 26.03 -0.80 -6.31
C SER A 47 26.25 0.45 -5.44
N LYS A 48 27.14 0.35 -4.45
CA LYS A 48 27.47 1.47 -3.55
C LYS A 48 28.00 2.70 -4.29
N ASP A 49 28.63 2.48 -5.44
CA ASP A 49 29.27 3.51 -6.26
C ASP A 49 28.26 4.30 -7.12
N VAL A 50 27.02 3.82 -7.24
CA VAL A 50 25.95 4.48 -8.00
C VAL A 50 25.10 5.32 -7.05
N SER A 51 24.80 6.56 -7.44
CA SER A 51 24.00 7.46 -6.62
C SER A 51 22.51 7.16 -6.80
N LEU A 52 21.76 7.05 -5.70
CA LEU A 52 20.30 6.90 -5.77
C LEU A 52 19.61 8.12 -6.42
N THR A 53 20.26 9.28 -6.45
CA THR A 53 19.75 10.46 -7.17
C THR A 53 19.74 10.24 -8.69
N GLU A 54 20.61 9.39 -9.23
CA GLU A 54 20.66 9.06 -10.67
C GLU A 54 19.48 8.19 -11.12
N LEU A 55 18.75 7.59 -10.19
CA LEU A 55 17.55 6.80 -10.49
C LEU A 55 16.30 7.68 -10.67
N TYR A 56 16.37 8.97 -10.31
CA TYR A 56 15.26 9.91 -10.38
C TYR A 56 13.97 9.46 -9.66
N LEU A 57 14.07 8.56 -8.68
CA LEU A 57 12.92 8.05 -7.92
C LEU A 57 12.60 8.86 -6.65
N GLU A 58 13.45 9.81 -6.25
CA GLU A 58 13.33 10.54 -4.98
C GLU A 58 12.01 11.32 -4.87
N GLU A 59 11.60 12.01 -5.94
CA GLU A 59 10.33 12.75 -5.96
C GLU A 59 9.12 11.82 -5.85
N GLN A 60 9.09 10.74 -6.63
CA GLN A 60 7.99 9.78 -6.61
C GLN A 60 7.93 9.01 -5.28
N PHE A 61 9.09 8.71 -4.69
CA PHE A 61 9.19 8.11 -3.37
C PHE A 61 8.57 9.02 -2.31
N ASN A 62 8.97 10.30 -2.28
CA ASN A 62 8.44 11.28 -1.32
C ASN A 62 6.93 11.52 -1.52
N THR A 63 6.48 11.59 -2.78
CA THR A 63 5.06 11.70 -3.12
C THR A 63 4.26 10.50 -2.62
N THR A 64 4.79 9.28 -2.80
CA THR A 64 4.16 8.05 -2.32
C THR A 64 4.15 7.99 -0.79
N LYS A 65 5.25 8.38 -0.14
CA LYS A 65 5.38 8.42 1.32
C LYS A 65 4.39 9.41 1.96
N THR A 66 4.20 10.57 1.33
CA THR A 66 3.21 11.58 1.77
C THR A 66 1.79 11.04 1.69
N ASN A 67 1.47 10.27 0.65
CA ASN A 67 0.15 9.70 0.41
C ASN A 67 0.05 8.22 0.84
N LEU A 68 0.94 7.78 1.74
CA LEU A 68 1.14 6.37 2.05
C LEU A 68 -0.12 5.72 2.62
N LYS A 69 -0.80 6.42 3.53
CA LYS A 69 -2.06 5.94 4.13
C LYS A 69 -3.12 5.67 3.07
N ASP A 70 -3.34 6.62 2.17
CA ASP A 70 -4.35 6.50 1.12
C ASP A 70 -4.00 5.40 0.13
N SER A 71 -2.71 5.29 -0.23
CA SER A 71 -2.21 4.26 -1.15
C SER A 71 -2.35 2.86 -0.54
N LEU A 72 -1.98 2.70 0.73
CA LEU A 72 -2.12 1.44 1.46
C LEU A 72 -3.59 1.07 1.65
N THR A 73 -4.46 2.03 1.98
CA THR A 73 -5.90 1.79 2.10
C THR A 73 -6.50 1.30 0.78
N LYS A 74 -6.10 1.90 -0.36
CA LYS A 74 -6.53 1.45 -1.70
C LYS A 74 -6.04 0.04 -1.99
N LEU A 75 -4.79 -0.28 -1.66
CA LEU A 75 -4.22 -1.62 -1.84
C LEU A 75 -5.01 -2.66 -1.03
N LEU A 76 -5.22 -2.42 0.26
CA LEU A 76 -5.97 -3.33 1.14
C LEU A 76 -7.43 -3.53 0.68
N THR A 77 -8.02 -2.50 0.07
CA THR A 77 -9.40 -2.56 -0.45
C THR A 77 -9.48 -3.32 -1.78
N ALA A 78 -8.43 -3.26 -2.61
CA ALA A 78 -8.36 -3.93 -3.90
C ALA A 78 -7.90 -5.40 -3.79
N ASP A 79 -7.19 -5.75 -2.72
CA ASP A 79 -6.68 -7.10 -2.51
C ASP A 79 -7.81 -8.09 -2.18
N ALA A 80 -8.08 -8.98 -3.13
CA ALA A 80 -9.14 -9.98 -3.02
C ALA A 80 -8.89 -10.99 -1.87
N ALA A 81 -7.65 -11.33 -1.54
CA ALA A 81 -7.33 -12.27 -0.47
C ALA A 81 -7.57 -11.64 0.92
N ILE A 82 -7.32 -10.35 1.05
CA ILE A 82 -7.62 -9.56 2.27
C ILE A 82 -9.13 -9.28 2.38
N ALA A 83 -9.79 -9.02 1.24
CA ALA A 83 -11.23 -8.79 1.19
C ALA A 83 -12.03 -10.06 1.54
N GLU A 84 -11.69 -11.23 0.99
CA GLU A 84 -12.49 -12.47 1.13
C GLU A 84 -12.29 -13.21 2.46
N ASN A 85 -11.17 -13.01 3.18
CA ASN A 85 -10.90 -13.75 4.41
C ASN A 85 -11.59 -13.15 5.65
N ASN A 86 -12.52 -13.92 6.22
CA ASN A 86 -13.28 -13.61 7.45
C ASN A 86 -12.56 -13.93 8.76
N ASN A 87 -11.26 -14.29 8.73
CA ASN A 87 -10.62 -14.93 9.87
C ASN A 87 -9.48 -14.08 10.46
N LYS A 88 -9.34 -14.13 11.78
CA LYS A 88 -8.36 -13.46 12.66
C LYS A 88 -6.88 -13.83 12.39
N VAL A 89 -6.55 -14.25 11.17
CA VAL A 89 -5.28 -14.89 10.81
C VAL A 89 -4.29 -13.89 10.18
N ILE A 90 -4.74 -12.71 9.73
CA ILE A 90 -3.86 -11.70 9.12
C ILE A 90 -3.14 -10.85 10.17
N ASP A 91 -3.67 -10.73 11.39
CA ASP A 91 -2.98 -10.06 12.52
C ASP A 91 -1.67 -10.77 12.93
N ASN A 92 -1.38 -11.95 12.36
CA ASN A 92 -0.19 -12.77 12.65
C ASN A 92 0.78 -12.91 11.46
N TYR A 93 0.59 -12.15 10.37
CA TYR A 93 1.53 -12.11 9.26
C TYR A 93 2.42 -10.86 9.36
N VAL A 94 3.11 -10.72 10.50
CA VAL A 94 4.15 -9.71 10.77
C VAL A 94 5.32 -10.40 11.47
#